data_AF-G3A718-F1
#
_entry.id   AF-G3A718-F1
#
_cell.length_a   1.000
_cell.length_b   1.000
_cell.length_c   1.000
_cell.angle_alpha   90.00
_cell.angle_beta   90.00
_cell.angle_gamma   90.00
#
_symmetry.space_group_name_H-M   'P 1'
#
loop_
_entity.id
_entity.type
_entity.pdbx_description
1 polymer ?
#
loop_
_entity_poly.entity_id
_entity_poly.type
_entity_poly.pdbx_seq_one_letter_code
_entity_poly.pdbx_strand_id
1 'polypeptide(L)'
;MKSALYAPSLVLLVLLGACASPSQQQSADPANVANTENGWLALRGRYMDCVQRRADDGVPGNTQTKAVVSSALEACESELSAMHDAFRDYLNAQMVSAHGKAGARQAADRVTHDARDKARAYLMRYVERERYLAKSH
;
A
#
# COMPACT_ATOMS: atom_id res chain seq x y z
N MET A 1 -38.94 49.71 29.30
CA MET A 1 -38.07 49.62 30.49
C MET A 1 -36.75 48.98 30.08
N LYS A 2 -35.63 49.66 30.37
CA LYS A 2 -34.24 49.19 30.52
C LYS A 2 -33.52 48.42 29.37
N SER A 3 -32.45 49.06 28.90
CA SER A 3 -31.31 48.54 28.13
C SER A 3 -30.48 47.51 28.91
N ALA A 4 -29.78 46.61 28.19
CA ALA A 4 -28.47 46.08 28.60
C ALA A 4 -27.73 45.44 27.40
N LEU A 5 -26.53 45.98 27.11
CA LEU A 5 -25.46 45.35 26.33
C LEU A 5 -24.63 44.46 27.27
N TYR A 6 -24.24 43.25 26.86
CA TYR A 6 -23.13 42.45 27.43
C TYR A 6 -22.61 41.54 26.30
N ALA A 7 -21.50 41.88 25.63
CA ALA A 7 -20.09 41.56 25.96
C ALA A 7 -19.70 40.08 25.67
N PRO A 8 -18.64 39.84 24.87
CA PRO A 8 -18.21 38.51 24.45
C PRO A 8 -17.37 37.83 25.55
N SER A 9 -17.72 36.61 25.92
CA SER A 9 -16.98 35.84 26.93
C SER A 9 -15.66 35.30 26.38
N LEU A 10 -14.62 35.63 27.14
CA LEU A 10 -13.23 35.20 27.11
C LEU A 10 -13.02 33.69 27.29
N VAL A 11 -12.02 33.19 26.55
CA VAL A 11 -10.90 32.34 27.00
C VAL A 11 -11.24 31.06 27.76
N LEU A 12 -11.02 29.92 27.11
CA LEU A 12 -10.55 28.68 27.73
C LEU A 12 -9.99 27.78 26.63
N LEU A 13 -8.67 27.62 26.59
CA LEU A 13 -7.96 26.41 26.13
C LEU A 13 -6.46 26.59 26.47
N VAL A 14 -6.14 26.32 27.73
CA VAL A 14 -4.78 26.02 28.18
C VAL A 14 -4.44 24.63 27.63
N LEU A 15 -3.62 24.59 26.59
CA LEU A 15 -3.00 23.37 26.04
C LEU A 15 -1.50 23.57 26.04
N LEU A 16 -0.84 23.19 27.14
CA LEU A 16 0.59 22.91 27.15
C LEU A 16 0.80 21.60 27.91
N GLY A 17 0.48 20.50 27.22
CA GLY A 17 0.98 19.18 27.58
C GLY A 17 2.50 19.18 27.40
N ALA A 18 3.22 19.17 28.52
CA ALA A 18 4.62 18.79 28.56
C ALA A 18 4.73 17.29 28.25
N CYS A 19 5.21 16.96 27.05
CA CYS A 19 5.90 15.73 26.67
C CYS A 19 6.30 15.85 25.18
N ALA A 20 7.14 16.83 24.86
CA ALA A 20 7.86 16.85 23.59
C ALA A 20 9.34 16.77 23.92
N SER A 21 9.82 15.53 24.13
CA SER A 21 11.23 15.26 23.90
C SER A 21 11.49 15.55 22.42
N PRO A 22 12.35 16.52 22.05
CA PRO A 22 12.78 16.61 20.67
C PRO A 22 13.72 15.43 20.44
N SER A 23 13.19 14.33 19.92
CA SER A 23 14.01 13.36 19.22
C SER A 23 14.68 14.13 18.09
N GLN A 24 16.01 14.23 18.11
CA GLN A 24 16.79 14.76 17.00
C GLN A 24 16.41 13.96 15.75
N GLN A 25 15.56 14.57 14.93
CA GLN A 25 15.18 14.06 13.64
C GLN A 25 16.36 14.35 12.72
N GLN A 26 17.30 13.40 12.67
CA GLN A 26 18.33 13.35 11.64
C GLN A 26 17.59 13.37 10.30
N SER A 27 17.60 14.51 9.62
CA SER A 27 16.79 14.76 8.44
C SER A 27 17.21 13.81 7.33
N ALA A 28 16.40 12.78 7.08
CA ALA A 28 16.30 12.21 5.75
C ALA A 28 15.77 13.34 4.84
N ASP A 29 16.44 13.57 3.71
CA ASP A 29 16.06 14.61 2.76
C ASP A 29 14.60 14.37 2.30
N PRO A 30 13.64 15.26 2.65
CA PRO A 30 12.21 15.00 2.44
C PRO A 30 11.86 14.80 0.96
N ALA A 31 12.66 15.38 0.05
CA ALA A 31 12.52 15.17 -1.39
C ALA A 31 12.87 13.73 -1.80
N ASN A 32 13.88 13.12 -1.19
CA ASN A 32 14.30 11.75 -1.50
C ASN A 32 13.33 10.70 -0.94
N VAL A 33 12.76 10.97 0.24
CA VAL A 33 11.75 10.10 0.85
C VAL A 33 10.44 10.10 0.05
N ALA A 34 9.95 11.29 -0.36
CA ALA A 34 8.73 11.40 -1.16
C ALA A 34 8.87 10.77 -2.57
N ASN A 35 10.04 10.91 -3.21
CA ASN A 35 10.27 10.29 -4.52
C ASN A 35 10.31 8.76 -4.43
N THR A 36 10.83 8.23 -3.32
CA THR A 36 10.92 6.79 -3.06
C THR A 36 9.57 6.21 -2.61
N GLU A 37 8.77 6.95 -1.83
CA GLU A 37 7.41 6.58 -1.45
C GLU A 37 6.51 6.39 -2.69
N ASN A 38 6.60 7.32 -3.65
CA ASN A 38 5.91 7.17 -4.94
C ASN A 38 6.44 5.99 -5.76
N GLY A 39 7.73 5.64 -5.62
CA GLY A 39 8.39 4.57 -6.37
C GLY A 39 7.85 3.17 -6.06
N TRP A 40 7.72 2.80 -4.79
CA TRP A 40 7.21 1.47 -4.42
C TRP A 40 5.69 1.36 -4.64
N LEU A 41 4.94 2.46 -4.50
CA LEU A 41 3.51 2.49 -4.83
C LEU A 41 3.27 2.30 -6.33
N ALA A 42 4.10 2.91 -7.19
CA ALA A 42 4.04 2.68 -8.64
C ALA A 42 4.33 1.22 -9.00
N LEU A 43 5.26 0.57 -8.30
CA LEU A 43 5.55 -0.86 -8.44
C LEU A 43 4.36 -1.74 -8.04
N ARG A 44 3.63 -1.36 -6.99
CA ARG A 44 2.38 -2.04 -6.61
C ARG A 44 1.34 -1.97 -7.72
N GLY A 45 1.22 -0.82 -8.38
CA GLY A 45 0.37 -0.66 -9.58
C GLY A 45 0.80 -1.62 -10.69
N ARG A 46 2.09 -1.64 -11.03
CA ARG A 46 2.62 -2.55 -12.07
C ARG A 46 2.38 -4.03 -11.76
N TYR A 47 2.49 -4.44 -10.49
CA TYR A 47 2.15 -5.79 -10.08
C TYR A 47 0.67 -6.11 -10.37
N MET A 48 -0.25 -5.23 -9.95
CA MET A 48 -1.68 -5.41 -10.20
C MET A 48 -2.01 -5.45 -11.70
N ASP A 49 -1.41 -4.58 -12.50
CA ASP A 49 -1.58 -4.56 -13.95
C ASP A 49 -1.04 -5.85 -14.60
N CYS A 50 0.07 -6.39 -14.11
CA CYS A 50 0.62 -7.65 -14.59
C CYS A 50 -0.35 -8.80 -14.30
N VAL A 51 -0.75 -8.98 -13.04
CA VAL A 51 -1.58 -10.14 -12.65
C VAL A 51 -2.95 -10.10 -13.29
N GLN A 52 -3.54 -8.91 -13.51
CA GLN A 52 -4.80 -8.79 -14.24
C GLN A 52 -4.65 -9.17 -15.72
N ARG A 53 -3.64 -8.63 -16.42
CA ARG A 53 -3.35 -9.01 -17.82
C ARG A 53 -3.11 -10.51 -17.97
N ARG A 54 -2.35 -11.11 -17.05
CA ARG A 54 -2.10 -12.56 -17.06
C ARG A 54 -3.36 -13.38 -16.77
N ALA A 55 -4.26 -12.87 -15.93
CA ALA A 55 -5.54 -13.51 -15.69
C ALA A 55 -6.48 -13.39 -16.91
N ASP A 56 -6.45 -12.26 -17.63
CA ASP A 56 -7.20 -12.04 -18.88
C ASP A 56 -6.84 -13.08 -19.94
N ASP A 57 -5.55 -13.38 -20.12
CA ASP A 57 -5.07 -14.42 -21.05
C ASP A 57 -5.73 -15.80 -20.77
N GLY A 58 -6.11 -16.07 -19.51
CA GLY A 58 -6.75 -17.30 -19.08
C GLY A 58 -8.29 -17.29 -19.10
N VAL A 59 -8.93 -16.13 -19.35
CA VAL A 59 -10.39 -16.00 -19.37
C VAL A 59 -11.04 -16.87 -20.46
N PRO A 60 -10.60 -16.87 -21.74
CA PRO A 60 -11.26 -17.59 -22.83
C PRO A 60 -11.22 -19.12 -22.73
N GLY A 61 -10.45 -19.68 -21.79
CA GLY A 61 -10.28 -21.12 -21.62
C GLY A 61 -11.24 -21.77 -20.61
N ASN A 62 -11.20 -23.11 -20.57
CA ASN A 62 -11.95 -23.94 -19.60
C ASN A 62 -11.14 -24.28 -18.33
N THR A 63 -9.92 -23.76 -18.21
CA THR A 63 -9.06 -23.95 -17.03
C THR A 63 -9.77 -23.46 -15.78
N GLN A 64 -9.70 -24.20 -14.67
CA GLN A 64 -10.32 -23.77 -13.41
C GLN A 64 -9.84 -22.37 -13.01
N THR A 65 -10.77 -21.53 -12.53
CA THR A 65 -10.47 -20.15 -12.11
C THR A 65 -9.26 -20.08 -11.19
N LYS A 66 -9.22 -20.95 -10.17
CA LYS A 66 -8.09 -21.01 -9.23
C LYS A 66 -6.75 -21.24 -9.92
N ALA A 67 -6.69 -22.07 -10.95
CA ALA A 67 -5.46 -22.34 -11.69
C ALA A 67 -5.04 -21.15 -12.57
N VAL A 68 -5.99 -20.45 -13.19
CA VAL A 68 -5.71 -19.19 -13.90
C VAL A 68 -5.13 -18.15 -12.94
N VAL A 69 -5.76 -17.98 -11.77
CA VAL A 69 -5.29 -17.03 -10.75
C VAL A 69 -3.90 -17.40 -10.23
N SER A 70 -3.65 -18.66 -9.89
CA SER A 70 -2.32 -19.10 -9.44
C SER A 70 -1.25 -18.83 -10.50
N SER A 71 -1.51 -19.19 -11.75
CA SER A 71 -0.58 -18.96 -12.86
C SER A 71 -0.31 -17.47 -13.08
N ALA A 72 -1.32 -16.61 -12.96
CA ALA A 72 -1.18 -15.18 -13.10
C ALA A 72 -0.31 -14.57 -11.97
N LEU A 73 -0.52 -15.00 -10.72
CA LEU A 73 0.28 -14.56 -9.58
C LEU A 73 1.74 -15.01 -9.71
N GLU A 74 1.99 -16.25 -10.15
CA GLU A 74 3.33 -16.80 -10.35
C GLU A 74 4.08 -16.10 -11.49
N ALA A 75 3.39 -15.81 -12.60
CA ALA A 75 3.98 -15.13 -13.75
C ALA A 75 4.42 -13.68 -13.46
N CYS A 76 3.89 -13.07 -12.41
CA CYS A 76 4.17 -11.68 -12.00
C CYS A 76 4.97 -11.59 -10.70
N GLU A 77 5.66 -12.67 -10.31
CA GLU A 77 6.50 -12.70 -9.11
C GLU A 77 7.63 -11.65 -9.18
N SER A 78 8.13 -11.36 -10.38
CA SER A 78 9.22 -10.39 -10.56
C SER A 78 8.81 -8.96 -10.18
N GLU A 79 7.58 -8.57 -10.51
CA GLU A 79 6.99 -7.27 -10.18
C GLU A 79 6.70 -7.20 -8.68
N LEU A 80 6.25 -8.30 -8.09
CA LEU A 80 6.02 -8.42 -6.65
C LEU A 80 7.33 -8.29 -5.87
N SER A 81 8.40 -8.94 -6.33
CA SER A 81 9.75 -8.82 -5.75
C SER A 81 10.32 -7.42 -5.89
N ALA A 82 10.14 -6.78 -7.04
CA ALA A 82 10.58 -5.40 -7.24
C ALA A 82 9.86 -4.43 -6.29
N MET A 83 8.55 -4.61 -6.09
CA MET A 83 7.78 -3.86 -5.09
C MET A 83 8.30 -4.10 -3.66
N HIS A 84 8.55 -5.37 -3.30
CA HIS A 84 9.13 -5.75 -2.00
C HIS A 84 10.44 -5.03 -1.74
N ASP A 85 11.38 -5.10 -2.68
CA ASP A 85 12.71 -4.54 -2.53
C ASP A 85 12.67 -3.01 -2.43
N ALA A 86 11.88 -2.35 -3.28
CA ALA A 86 11.72 -0.90 -3.23
C ALA A 86 11.12 -0.43 -1.89
N PHE A 87 10.13 -1.13 -1.36
CA PHE A 87 9.52 -0.78 -0.07
C PHE A 87 10.47 -1.06 1.11
N ARG A 88 11.22 -2.17 1.05
CA ARG A 88 12.25 -2.47 2.04
C ARG A 88 13.32 -1.39 2.04
N ASP A 89 13.78 -0.95 0.88
CA ASP A 89 14.83 0.05 0.74
C ASP A 89 14.32 1.44 1.18
N TYR A 90 13.06 1.77 0.88
CA TYR A 90 12.36 2.94 1.42
C TYR A 90 12.36 2.97 2.96
N LEU A 91 12.02 1.85 3.61
CA LEU A 91 12.02 1.76 5.07
C LEU A 91 13.45 1.74 5.64
N ASN A 92 14.38 1.03 4.99
CA ASN A 92 15.78 1.00 5.41
C ASN A 92 16.42 2.38 5.39
N ALA A 93 16.08 3.23 4.41
CA ALA A 93 16.57 4.61 4.33
C ALA A 93 16.11 5.48 5.51
N GLN A 94 14.97 5.12 6.14
CA GLN A 94 14.43 5.82 7.30
C GLN A 94 14.91 5.25 8.64
N MET A 95 15.50 4.05 8.64
CA MET A 95 15.86 3.31 9.85
C MET A 95 17.38 3.31 10.08
N VAL A 96 17.82 4.03 11.11
CA VAL A 96 19.24 4.14 11.46
C VAL A 96 19.75 2.93 12.26
N SER A 97 18.90 2.32 13.09
CA SER A 97 19.28 1.22 13.97
C SER A 97 19.16 -0.15 13.31
N ALA A 98 19.96 -1.12 13.79
CA ALA A 98 19.86 -2.51 13.35
C ALA A 98 18.46 -3.11 13.61
N HIS A 99 17.84 -2.74 14.74
CA HIS A 99 16.47 -3.14 15.07
C HIS A 99 15.45 -2.54 14.08
N GLY A 100 15.58 -1.27 13.72
CA GLY A 100 14.73 -0.62 12.72
C GLY A 100 14.84 -1.28 11.35
N LYS A 101 16.05 -1.63 10.91
CA LYS A 101 16.29 -2.36 9.65
C LYS A 101 15.71 -3.79 9.67
N ALA A 102 15.72 -4.46 10.82
CA ALA A 102 15.01 -5.74 10.96
C ALA A 102 13.49 -5.56 10.83
N GLY A 103 12.93 -4.52 11.45
CA GLY A 103 11.53 -4.15 11.29
C GLY A 103 11.15 -3.81 9.83
N ALA A 104 12.04 -3.14 9.10
CA ALA A 104 11.85 -2.83 7.68
C ALA A 104 11.68 -4.09 6.80
N ARG A 105 12.51 -5.12 7.05
CA ARG A 105 12.38 -6.42 6.35
C ARG A 105 11.03 -7.07 6.62
N GLN A 106 10.65 -7.16 7.89
CA GLN A 106 9.37 -7.77 8.28
C GLN A 106 8.17 -6.99 7.73
N ALA A 107 8.27 -5.66 7.66
CA ALA A 107 7.23 -4.84 7.06
C ALA A 107 7.11 -5.07 5.55
N ALA A 108 8.23 -5.23 4.84
CA ALA A 108 8.24 -5.56 3.43
C ALA A 108 7.64 -6.94 3.15
N ASP A 109 7.97 -7.95 3.95
CA ASP A 109 7.35 -9.28 3.86
C ASP A 109 5.82 -9.19 4.01
N ARG A 110 5.34 -8.46 5.02
CA ARG A 110 3.89 -8.28 5.28
C ARG A 110 3.17 -7.58 4.13
N VAL A 111 3.72 -6.47 3.62
CA VAL A 111 3.11 -5.72 2.52
C VAL A 111 3.05 -6.55 1.23
N THR A 112 4.08 -7.35 0.99
CA THR A 112 4.16 -8.23 -0.18
C THR A 112 3.15 -9.38 -0.09
N HIS A 113 3.02 -10.00 1.08
CA HIS A 113 2.00 -11.01 1.33
C HIS A 113 0.58 -10.45 1.18
N ASP A 114 0.30 -9.28 1.77
CA ASP A 114 -0.99 -8.58 1.65
C ASP A 114 -1.32 -8.25 0.18
N ALA A 115 -0.34 -7.77 -0.59
CA ALA A 115 -0.52 -7.49 -2.01
C ALA A 115 -0.89 -8.76 -2.79
N ARG A 116 -0.18 -9.87 -2.57
CA ARG A 116 -0.46 -11.16 -3.22
C ARG A 116 -1.84 -11.70 -2.85
N ASP A 117 -2.22 -11.61 -1.58
CA ASP A 117 -3.52 -12.08 -1.11
C ASP A 117 -4.68 -11.26 -1.68
N LYS A 118 -4.53 -9.93 -1.71
CA LYS A 118 -5.51 -9.03 -2.33
C LYS A 118 -5.64 -9.27 -3.82
N ALA A 119 -4.53 -9.44 -4.53
CA ALA A 119 -4.54 -9.83 -5.93
C ALA A 119 -5.26 -11.17 -6.14
N ARG A 120 -4.98 -12.18 -5.33
CA ARG A 120 -5.67 -13.49 -5.40
C ARG A 120 -7.18 -13.33 -5.22
N ALA A 121 -7.61 -12.64 -4.17
CA ALA A 121 -9.02 -12.46 -3.85
C ALA A 121 -9.76 -11.69 -4.96
N TYR A 122 -9.14 -10.62 -5.46
CA TYR A 122 -9.65 -9.84 -6.59
C TYR A 122 -9.79 -10.71 -7.86
N LEU A 123 -8.72 -11.42 -8.24
CA LEU A 123 -8.68 -12.16 -9.49
C LEU A 123 -9.66 -13.34 -9.53
N MET A 124 -9.92 -14.00 -8.39
CA MET A 124 -10.94 -15.05 -8.32
C MET A 124 -12.30 -14.54 -8.78
N ARG A 125 -12.71 -13.35 -8.30
CA ARG A 125 -13.98 -12.73 -8.68
C ARG A 125 -13.95 -12.15 -10.09
N TYR A 126 -12.81 -11.59 -10.47
CA TYR A 126 -12.60 -11.01 -11.79
C TYR A 126 -12.75 -12.05 -12.91
N VAL A 127 -12.01 -13.16 -12.85
CA VAL A 127 -12.05 -14.20 -13.88
C VAL A 127 -13.44 -14.85 -13.98
N GLU A 128 -14.11 -15.08 -12.85
CA GLU A 128 -15.49 -15.56 -12.84
C GLU A 128 -16.45 -14.60 -13.56
N ARG A 129 -16.33 -13.30 -13.27
CA ARG A 129 -17.13 -12.24 -13.89
C ARG A 129 -16.87 -12.18 -15.40
N GLU A 130 -15.62 -12.11 -15.83
CA GLU A 130 -15.28 -11.98 -17.25
C GLU A 130 -15.76 -13.20 -18.07
N ARG A 131 -15.65 -14.41 -17.49
CA ARG A 131 -16.20 -15.62 -18.12
C ARG A 131 -17.72 -15.63 -18.19
N TYR A 132 -18.40 -15.09 -17.19
CA TYR A 132 -19.85 -14.94 -17.22
C TYR A 132 -20.26 -13.96 -18.33
N LEU A 133 -19.59 -12.81 -18.43
CA LEU A 133 -19.83 -11.82 -19.48
C LEU A 133 -19.59 -12.41 -20.87
N ALA A 134 -18.47 -13.11 -21.07
CA ALA A 134 -18.14 -13.75 -22.35
C ALA A 134 -19.16 -14.80 -22.81
N LYS A 135 -19.93 -15.41 -21.89
CA LYS A 135 -21.00 -16.36 -22.21
C LYS A 135 -22.37 -15.71 -22.40
N SER A 136 -22.53 -14.47 -21.94
CA SER A 136 -23.78 -13.70 -22.04
C SER A 136 -23.92 -12.91 -23.35
N HIS A 137 -22.88 -12.90 -24.18
CA HIS A 137 -22.83 -12.33 -25.52
C HIS A 137 -22.82 -13.45 -26.56
#